data_AF-A0A1I1LPH6-F1
#
_entry.id   AF-A0A1I1LPH6-F1
#
_cell.length_a   1.000
_cell.length_b   1.000
_cell.length_c   1.000
_cell.angle_alpha   90.00
_cell.angle_beta   90.00
_cell.angle_gamma   90.00
#
_symmetry.space_group_name_H-M   'P 1'
#
loop_
_entity.id
_entity.type
_entity.pdbx_description
1 polymer ?
#
loop_
_entity_poly.entity_id
_entity_poly.type
_entity_poly.pdbx_seq_one_letter_code
_entity_poly.pdbx_strand_id
1 'polypeptide(L)'
;MNHKISIYKAFTLICLPFAIVYQLIWSQVFTQILSKNWSQDRYSLLTNIKFFCEICIYALMLLMLIKFTHKPNKLMAYIIYGIFALIQLITLKALCINLGLISF
;
A
#
# COMPACT_ATOMS: atom_id res chain seq x y z
N MET A 1 -10.89 4.32 -33.60
CA MET A 1 -9.63 3.91 -32.94
C MET A 1 -9.92 3.68 -31.46
N ASN A 2 -9.96 2.43 -31.00
CA ASN A 2 -10.18 2.12 -29.59
C ASN A 2 -8.91 2.43 -28.79
N HIS A 3 -8.85 3.59 -28.15
CA HIS A 3 -7.81 3.93 -27.16
C HIS A 3 -8.02 3.08 -25.89
N LYS A 4 -7.77 1.76 -25.98
CA LYS A 4 -7.58 0.92 -24.80
C LYS A 4 -6.24 1.33 -24.19
N ILE A 5 -6.28 2.26 -23.24
CA ILE A 5 -5.13 2.57 -22.39
C ILE A 5 -4.68 1.24 -21.78
N SER A 6 -3.46 0.82 -22.10
CA SER A 6 -2.86 -0.38 -21.51
C SER A 6 -2.95 -0.26 -20.00
N ILE A 7 -3.49 -1.27 -19.34
CA ILE A 7 -3.76 -1.27 -17.89
C ILE A 7 -2.51 -0.99 -17.06
N TYR A 8 -1.35 -1.38 -17.60
CA TYR A 8 -0.06 -1.06 -17.01
C TYR A 8 0.20 0.44 -17.00
N LYS A 9 -0.25 1.17 -18.02
CA LYS A 9 -0.23 2.64 -18.06
C LYS A 9 -1.20 3.21 -17.04
N ALA A 10 -2.44 2.72 -16.92
CA ALA A 10 -3.36 3.23 -15.89
C ALA A 10 -2.80 3.00 -14.47
N PHE A 11 -2.24 1.82 -14.22
CA PHE A 11 -1.58 1.47 -12.97
C PHE A 11 -0.34 2.34 -12.68
N THR A 12 0.57 2.49 -13.65
CA THR A 12 1.79 3.29 -13.48
C THR A 12 1.55 4.80 -13.48
N LEU A 13 0.46 5.27 -14.07
CA LEU A 13 0.19 6.70 -14.27
C LEU A 13 -0.79 7.26 -13.23
N ILE A 14 -1.57 6.40 -12.55
CA ILE A 14 -2.54 6.83 -11.53
C ILE A 14 -2.23 6.20 -10.17
N CYS A 15 -2.17 4.88 -10.07
CA CYS A 15 -2.04 4.20 -8.78
C CYS A 15 -0.64 4.36 -8.17
N LEU A 16 0.40 4.24 -8.99
CA LEU A 16 1.79 4.36 -8.52
C LEU A 16 2.10 5.77 -7.99
N PRO A 17 1.76 6.88 -8.70
CA PRO A 17 1.95 8.23 -8.16
C PRO A 17 1.14 8.47 -6.88
N PHE A 18 -0.09 7.96 -6.80
CA PHE A 18 -0.91 8.10 -5.61
C PHE A 18 -0.26 7.39 -4.40
N ALA A 19 0.25 6.18 -4.58
CA ALA A 19 0.97 5.46 -3.54
C ALA A 19 2.27 6.17 -3.11
N ILE A 20 3.01 6.78 -4.05
CA ILE A 20 4.22 7.56 -3.75
C ILE A 20 3.88 8.82 -2.96
N VAL A 21 2.88 9.59 -3.40
CA VAL A 21 2.43 10.82 -2.70
C VAL A 21 1.94 10.47 -1.30
N TYR A 22 1.19 9.37 -1.15
CA TYR A 22 0.78 8.86 0.15
C TYR A 22 1.97 8.55 1.07
N GLN A 23 3.00 7.85 0.56
CA GLN A 23 4.22 7.57 1.33
C GLN A 23 4.96 8.86 1.73
N LEU A 24 5.02 9.85 0.84
CA LEU A 24 5.65 11.15 1.12
C LEU A 24 4.89 11.95 2.19
N ILE A 25 3.55 11.97 2.15
CA ILE A 25 2.72 12.63 3.18
C ILE A 25 2.99 11.99 4.54
N TRP A 26 3.00 10.66 4.64
CA TRP A 26 3.27 9.99 5.91
C TRP A 26 4.70 10.22 6.40
N SER A 27 5.68 10.25 5.50
CA SER A 27 7.06 10.62 5.84
C SER A 27 7.11 12.03 6.47
N GLN A 28 6.40 13.00 5.88
CA GLN A 28 6.29 14.36 6.44
C GLN A 28 5.57 14.38 7.79
N VAL A 29 4.46 13.65 7.94
CA VAL A 29 3.69 13.54 9.19
C VAL A 29 4.58 13.05 10.33
N PHE A 30 5.39 12.00 10.11
CA PHE A 30 6.27 11.45 11.15
C PHE A 30 7.56 12.25 11.38
N THR A 31 8.03 13.02 10.39
CA THR A 31 9.26 13.82 10.53
C THR A 31 9.02 15.23 11.04
N GLN A 32 7.92 15.88 10.63
CA GLN A 32 7.64 17.30 10.93
C GLN A 32 6.73 17.50 12.12
N ILE A 33 5.79 16.58 12.39
CA ILE A 33 4.95 16.66 13.58
C ILE A 33 5.77 16.13 14.76
N LEU A 34 6.62 17.00 15.30
CA LEU A 34 7.51 16.80 16.43
C LEU A 34 6.97 15.76 17.43
N SER A 35 7.77 14.70 17.58
CA SER A 35 7.75 13.68 18.64
C SER A 35 7.67 14.21 20.08
N LYS A 36 7.77 15.52 20.30
CA LYS A 36 7.76 16.15 21.62
C LYS A 36 6.40 16.13 22.32
N ASN A 37 5.30 16.01 21.58
CA ASN A 37 3.92 16.11 22.14
C ASN A 37 3.05 14.88 21.86
N TRP A 38 3.62 13.81 21.31
CA TRP A 38 2.83 12.61 21.02
C TRP A 38 2.84 11.70 22.23
N SER A 39 1.68 11.53 22.86
CA SER A 39 1.50 10.39 23.75
C SER A 39 1.67 9.11 22.93
N GLN A 40 2.24 8.08 23.56
CA GLN A 40 2.47 6.78 22.94
C GLN A 40 1.19 6.22 22.29
N ASP A 41 0.03 6.48 22.90
CA ASP A 41 -1.29 6.08 22.38
C ASP A 41 -1.64 6.77 21.06
N ARG A 42 -1.39 8.08 20.93
CA ARG A 42 -1.65 8.82 19.69
C ARG A 42 -0.73 8.35 18.56
N TYR A 43 0.53 8.05 18.90
CA TYR A 43 1.50 7.50 17.94
C TYR A 43 1.09 6.12 17.45
N SER A 44 0.68 5.23 18.37
CA SER A 44 0.19 3.91 18.03
C SER A 44 -1.08 4.00 17.16
N LEU A 45 -2.03 4.86 17.52
CA LEU A 45 -3.26 5.05 16.76
C LEU A 45 -2.99 5.56 15.33
N LEU A 46 -2.12 6.55 15.15
CA LEU A 46 -1.77 7.05 13.81
C LEU A 46 -1.02 6.01 12.99
N THR A 47 -0.14 5.24 13.63
CA THR A 47 0.59 4.14 12.99
C THR A 47 -0.38 3.03 12.53
N ASN A 48 -1.38 2.70 13.34
CA ASN A 48 -2.44 1.77 12.97
C ASN A 48 -3.27 2.28 11.79
N ILE A 49 -3.64 3.56 11.79
CA ILE A 49 -4.35 4.19 10.66
C ILE A 49 -3.49 4.12 9.39
N LYS A 50 -2.19 4.43 9.47
CA LYS A 50 -1.27 4.30 8.33
C LYS A 50 -1.26 2.89 7.77
N PHE A 51 -1.04 1.87 8.62
CA PHE A 51 -0.97 0.49 8.16
C PHE A 51 -2.29 0.01 7.58
N PHE A 52 -3.42 0.39 8.17
CA PHE A 52 -4.75 0.10 7.63
C PHE A 52 -4.95 0.70 6.24
N CYS A 53 -4.63 1.99 6.08
CA CYS A 53 -4.71 2.67 4.78
C CYS A 53 -3.77 2.04 3.74
N GLU A 54 -2.55 1.64 4.11
CA GLU A 54 -1.61 0.92 3.24
C GLU A 54 -2.20 -0.41 2.75
N ILE A 55 -2.78 -1.20 3.65
CA ILE A 55 -3.46 -2.46 3.30
C ILE A 55 -4.58 -2.20 2.28
N CYS A 56 -5.42 -1.19 2.51
CA CYS A 56 -6.49 -0.82 1.58
C CYS A 56 -5.95 -0.39 0.21
N ILE A 57 -4.92 0.45 0.16
CA ILE A 57 -4.30 0.92 -1.10
C ILE A 57 -3.73 -0.27 -1.87
N TYR A 58 -2.94 -1.12 -1.21
CA TYR A 58 -2.35 -2.28 -1.86
C TYR A 58 -3.39 -3.30 -2.30
N ALA A 59 -4.47 -3.49 -1.54
CA ALA A 59 -5.59 -4.36 -1.92
C ALA A 59 -6.30 -3.85 -3.18
N LEU A 60 -6.58 -2.55 -3.25
CA LEU A 60 -7.18 -1.92 -4.44
C LEU A 60 -6.26 -2.04 -5.66
N MET A 61 -4.96 -1.81 -5.48
CA MET A 61 -3.95 -1.97 -6.53
C MET A 61 -3.91 -3.40 -7.04
N LEU A 62 -3.92 -4.40 -6.14
CA LEU A 62 -3.93 -5.82 -6.48
C LEU A 62 -5.24 -6.22 -7.19
N LEU A 63 -6.40 -5.75 -6.72
CA LEU A 63 -7.71 -6.03 -7.34
C LEU A 63 -7.80 -5.46 -8.77
N MET A 64 -7.33 -4.23 -8.98
CA MET A 64 -7.25 -3.64 -10.33
C MET A 64 -6.30 -4.44 -11.22
N LEU A 65 -5.14 -4.84 -10.69
CA LEU A 65 -4.21 -5.69 -11.41
C LEU A 65 -4.86 -7.03 -11.81
N ILE A 66 -5.52 -7.75 -10.89
CA ILE A 66 -6.16 -9.04 -11.18
C ILE A 66 -7.31 -8.90 -12.18
N LYS A 67 -8.26 -7.99 -11.95
CA LYS A 67 -9.49 -7.85 -12.76
C LYS A 67 -9.20 -7.50 -14.22
N PHE A 68 -8.08 -6.83 -14.47
CA PHE A 68 -7.78 -6.28 -15.79
C PHE A 68 -6.62 -6.97 -16.50
N THR A 69 -5.95 -7.95 -15.90
CA THR A 69 -4.84 -8.66 -16.56
C THR A 69 -5.34 -9.72 -17.54
N HIS A 70 -5.58 -9.29 -18.77
CA HIS A 70 -5.69 -10.16 -19.94
C HIS A 70 -4.44 -10.00 -20.82
N LYS A 71 -3.25 -10.33 -20.28
CA LYS A 71 -1.96 -10.17 -20.98
C LYS A 71 -1.28 -11.49 -21.33
N PRO A 72 -0.44 -11.51 -22.40
CA PRO A 72 0.21 -12.71 -22.91
C PRO A 72 1.35 -13.22 -21.99
N ASN A 73 1.98 -12.36 -21.19
CA ASN A 73 3.12 -12.75 -20.33
C ASN A 73 2.69 -12.97 -18.88
N LYS A 74 2.17 -14.18 -18.61
CA LYS A 74 1.63 -14.60 -17.30
C LYS A 74 2.66 -14.52 -16.17
N LEU A 75 3.93 -14.81 -16.47
CA LEU A 75 5.01 -14.82 -15.47
C LEU A 75 5.21 -13.45 -14.82
N MET A 76 5.29 -12.39 -15.63
CA MET A 76 5.49 -11.02 -15.14
C MET A 76 4.31 -10.55 -14.27
N ALA A 77 3.08 -10.92 -14.63
CA ALA A 77 1.90 -10.62 -13.82
C ALA A 77 1.95 -11.31 -12.45
N TYR A 78 2.30 -12.60 -12.41
CA TYR A 78 2.43 -13.33 -11.14
C TYR A 78 3.53 -12.77 -10.25
N ILE A 79 4.67 -12.33 -10.81
CA ILE A 79 5.72 -11.66 -10.03
C ILE A 79 5.18 -10.38 -9.38
N ILE A 80 4.50 -9.53 -10.15
CA ILE A 80 3.92 -8.29 -9.63
C ILE A 80 2.87 -8.60 -8.55
N TYR A 81 2.01 -9.59 -8.75
CA TYR A 81 1.02 -9.99 -7.75
C TYR A 81 1.68 -10.52 -6.48
N GLY A 82 2.72 -11.33 -6.62
CA GLY A 82 3.50 -11.85 -5.50
C GLY A 82 4.13 -10.73 -4.68
N ILE A 83 4.68 -9.70 -5.34
CA ILE A 83 5.22 -8.53 -4.66
C ILE A 83 4.13 -7.80 -3.87
N PHE A 84 2.97 -7.52 -4.48
CA PHE A 84 1.87 -6.83 -3.79
C PHE A 84 1.29 -7.65 -2.63
N ALA A 85 1.14 -8.97 -2.81
CA ALA A 85 0.67 -9.86 -1.76
C ALA A 85 1.67 -9.93 -0.60
N LEU A 86 2.98 -9.99 -0.88
CA LEU A 86 4.02 -9.97 0.13
C LEU A 86 4.02 -8.66 0.92
N ILE A 87 3.91 -7.52 0.23
CA ILE A 87 3.82 -6.21 0.88
C ILE A 87 2.58 -6.15 1.79
N GLN A 88 1.41 -6.59 1.31
CA GLN A 88 0.19 -6.65 2.13
C GLN A 88 0.37 -7.52 3.38
N LEU A 89 0.99 -8.70 3.24
CA LEU A 89 1.23 -9.60 4.38
C LEU A 89 2.17 -8.97 5.42
N ILE A 90 3.24 -8.29 4.98
CA ILE A 90 4.17 -7.61 5.87
C ILE A 90 3.46 -6.45 6.60
N THR A 91 2.69 -5.63 5.88
CA THR A 91 1.94 -4.52 6.47
C THR A 91 0.86 -5.01 7.43
N LEU A 92 0.15 -6.09 7.09
CA LEU A 92 -0.84 -6.72 7.96
C LEU A 92 -0.21 -7.27 9.22
N LYS A 93 0.94 -7.96 9.10
CA LYS A 93 1.70 -8.44 10.26
C LYS A 93 2.11 -7.26 11.16
N ALA A 94 2.61 -6.17 10.58
CA ALA A 94 2.98 -4.97 11.33
C ALA A 94 1.78 -4.35 12.07
N LEU A 95 0.60 -4.30 11.43
CA LEU A 95 -0.64 -3.85 12.07
C LEU A 95 -1.02 -4.76 13.24
N CYS A 96 -0.99 -6.09 13.06
CA CYS A 96 -1.33 -7.04 14.12
C CYS A 96 -0.38 -6.94 15.33
N ILE A 97 0.91 -6.74 15.10
CA ILE A 97 1.89 -6.51 16.18
C ILE A 97 1.57 -5.19 16.90
N ASN A 98 1.30 -4.12 16.17
CA ASN A 98 1.03 -2.80 16.76
C ASN A 98 -0.31 -2.73 17.51
N LEU A 99 -1.28 -3.59 17.15
CA LEU A 99 -2.53 -3.80 17.88
C LEU A 99 -2.38 -4.77 19.08
N GLY A 100 -1.21 -5.40 19.26
CA GLY A 100 -0.99 -6.39 20.32
C GLY A 100 -1.70 -7.73 20.10
N LEU A 101 -2.14 -8.02 18.87
CA LEU A 101 -2.85 -9.26 18.53
C LEU A 101 -1.90 -10.46 18.38
N ILE A 102 -0.62 -10.21 18.05
CA ILE A 102 0.39 -11.24 17.79
C ILE A 102 1.73 -10.75 18.37
N SER A 103 2.47 -11.63 19.04
CA SER A 103 3.84 -11.36 19.52
C SER A 103 4.89 -11.62 18.45
N PHE A 104 6.08 -11.02 18.62
CA PHE A 104 7.18 -11.05 17.66
C PHE A 104 7.72 -12.45 17.38
#